data_AF-F0RW95-F1
#
_entry.id   AF-F0RW95-F1
#
_cell.length_a   1.000
_cell.length_b   1.000
_cell.length_c   1.000
_cell.angle_alpha   90.00
_cell.angle_beta   90.00
_cell.angle_gamma   90.00
#
_symmetry.space_group_name_H-M   'P 1'
#
loop_
_entity.id
_entity.type
_entity.pdbx_description
1 polymer ?
#
loop_
_entity_poly.entity_id
_entity_poly.type
_entity_poly.pdbx_seq_one_letter_code
_entity_poly.pdbx_strand_id
1 'polypeptide(L)'
;MLKKYRVARNCILFMVVGMLATPLFATPKPMLPLDRNIGQIVEIQDGSVEERALQALSESYSLSWIESYVPSSMRTGFVYTYDRILASHLPLQQLQIAQAIQRGHLYEVPFCYHEPTYGYGSTTWMKNEDGAFVLLSFTLDE
;
A
#
# COMPACT_ATOMS: atom_id res chain seq x y z
N MET A 1 62.66 -7.89 37.81
CA MET A 1 62.42 -8.75 36.63
C MET A 1 60.93 -9.03 36.49
N LEU A 2 60.37 -8.79 35.30
CA LEU A 2 59.13 -9.34 34.68
C LEU A 2 57.95 -9.73 35.62
N LYS A 3 56.73 -9.21 35.47
CA LYS A 3 55.89 -9.29 34.25
C LYS A 3 54.67 -8.36 34.40
N LYS A 4 54.67 -7.24 33.66
CA LYS A 4 53.45 -6.53 33.25
C LYS A 4 52.78 -7.32 32.11
N TYR A 5 51.50 -7.03 31.85
CA TYR A 5 50.76 -7.36 30.60
C TYR A 5 50.14 -8.76 30.47
N ARG A 6 49.22 -9.16 31.37
CA ARG A 6 48.33 -10.31 31.08
C ARG A 6 46.83 -10.00 31.01
N VAL A 7 46.37 -8.92 31.65
CA VAL A 7 44.93 -8.64 31.76
C VAL A 7 44.38 -7.84 30.58
N ALA A 8 45.21 -7.03 29.90
CA ALA A 8 44.76 -6.16 28.82
C ALA A 8 44.43 -6.86 27.48
N ARG A 9 44.83 -8.14 27.29
CA ARG A 9 44.70 -8.83 26.00
C ARG A 9 43.33 -9.47 25.76
N ASN A 10 42.58 -9.76 26.83
CA ASN A 10 41.29 -10.47 26.72
C ASN A 10 40.09 -9.54 26.51
N CYS A 11 40.18 -8.26 26.90
CA CYS A 11 39.10 -7.28 26.68
C CYS A 11 39.04 -6.79 25.23
N ILE A 12 40.19 -6.73 24.54
CA ILE A 12 40.26 -6.30 23.14
C ILE A 12 39.67 -7.36 22.20
N LEU A 13 39.83 -8.66 22.53
CA LEU A 13 39.30 -9.74 21.71
C LEU A 13 37.76 -9.81 21.72
N PHE A 14 37.12 -9.49 22.84
CA PHE A 14 35.65 -9.46 22.94
C PHE A 14 35.01 -8.24 22.26
N MET A 15 35.74 -7.12 22.15
CA MET A 15 35.23 -5.93 21.48
C MET A 15 35.26 -6.07 19.94
N VAL A 16 36.16 -6.87 19.39
CA VAL A 16 36.24 -7.12 17.93
C VAL A 16 35.20 -8.14 17.45
N VAL A 17 34.82 -9.11 18.29
CA VAL A 17 33.80 -10.12 17.91
C VAL A 17 32.37 -9.56 17.98
N GLY A 18 32.10 -8.55 18.81
CA GLY A 18 30.78 -7.90 18.89
C GLY A 18 30.44 -6.98 17.70
N MET A 19 31.43 -6.53 16.92
CA MET A 19 31.21 -5.68 15.74
C MET A 19 30.93 -6.45 14.45
N LEU A 20 31.07 -7.78 14.44
CA LEU A 20 30.80 -8.63 13.27
C LEU A 20 29.35 -9.12 13.17
N ALA A 21 28.48 -8.72 14.11
CA ALA A 21 27.06 -9.05 14.10
C ALA A 21 26.20 -7.94 13.46
N THR A 22 26.77 -7.11 12.59
CA THR A 22 25.94 -6.32 11.67
C THR A 22 25.32 -7.30 10.67
N PRO A 23 23.99 -7.26 10.45
CA PRO A 23 23.41 -8.02 9.36
C PRO A 23 23.86 -7.36 8.05
N LEU A 24 25.04 -7.74 7.58
CA LEU A 24 25.61 -7.40 6.27
C LEU A 24 24.81 -8.01 5.10
N PHE A 25 23.70 -8.69 5.41
CA PHE A 25 22.81 -9.37 4.49
C PHE A 25 21.37 -8.90 4.68
N ALA A 26 21.12 -7.60 4.60
CA ALA A 26 19.81 -7.16 4.12
C ALA A 26 19.79 -7.44 2.62
N THR A 27 19.36 -8.66 2.22
CA THR A 27 19.07 -8.92 0.81
C THR A 27 18.03 -7.91 0.35
N PRO A 28 18.29 -7.11 -0.70
CA PRO A 28 17.31 -6.15 -1.20
C PRO A 28 16.02 -6.91 -1.48
N LYS A 29 14.93 -6.50 -0.85
CA LYS A 29 13.62 -7.10 -1.07
C LYS A 29 13.34 -6.97 -2.57
N PRO A 30 13.09 -8.08 -3.30
CA PRO A 30 12.86 -8.01 -4.73
C PRO A 30 11.70 -7.05 -4.99
N MET A 31 11.96 -6.00 -5.75
CA MET A 31 10.91 -5.07 -6.16
C MET A 31 9.97 -5.82 -7.11
N LEU A 32 8.67 -5.66 -6.89
CA LEU A 32 7.66 -6.18 -7.82
C LEU A 32 7.78 -5.45 -9.17
N PRO A 33 7.12 -5.95 -10.23
CA PRO A 33 7.19 -5.31 -11.54
C PRO A 33 6.74 -3.85 -11.53
N LEU A 34 7.32 -3.07 -12.44
CA LEU A 34 6.86 -1.71 -12.75
C LEU A 34 5.84 -1.81 -13.89
N ASP A 35 4.62 -1.35 -13.65
CA ASP A 35 3.62 -1.14 -14.69
C ASP A 35 3.75 0.29 -15.23
N ARG A 36 3.59 0.47 -16.55
CA ARG A 36 3.81 1.76 -17.21
C ARG A 36 2.75 2.80 -16.88
N ASN A 37 1.54 2.37 -16.57
CA ASN A 37 0.39 3.25 -16.33
C ASN A 37 0.20 3.54 -14.84
N ILE A 38 0.48 2.56 -13.98
CA ILE A 38 0.22 2.67 -12.53
C ILE A 38 1.49 2.83 -11.68
N GLY A 39 2.67 2.54 -12.24
CA GLY A 39 3.95 2.66 -11.55
C GLY A 39 4.36 1.40 -10.78
N GLN A 40 4.99 1.57 -9.63
CA GLN A 40 5.62 0.47 -8.87
C GLN A 40 4.54 -0.35 -8.16
N ILE A 41 4.33 -1.59 -8.59
CA ILE A 41 3.48 -2.55 -7.88
C ILE A 41 4.07 -2.80 -6.49
N VAL A 42 3.22 -2.93 -5.49
CA VAL A 42 3.65 -3.16 -4.09
C VAL A 42 3.04 -4.43 -3.51
N GLU A 43 3.77 -5.02 -2.57
CA GLU A 43 3.20 -6.03 -1.70
C GLU A 43 2.30 -5.32 -0.68
N ILE A 44 1.06 -5.79 -0.57
CA ILE A 44 0.05 -5.20 0.30
C ILE A 44 0.45 -5.40 1.75
N GLN A 45 0.37 -4.33 2.54
CA GLN A 45 0.66 -4.33 3.97
C GLN A 45 -0.64 -4.18 4.75
N ASP A 46 -0.78 -4.94 5.83
CA ASP A 46 -1.96 -4.88 6.69
C ASP A 46 -2.16 -3.47 7.25
N GLY A 47 -3.39 -2.97 7.17
CA GLY A 47 -3.79 -1.64 7.60
C GLY A 47 -3.35 -0.51 6.68
N SER A 48 -2.79 -0.80 5.50
CA SER A 48 -2.38 0.21 4.53
C SER A 48 -3.57 0.71 3.68
N VAL A 49 -3.37 1.85 3.02
CA VAL A 49 -4.38 2.38 2.09
C VAL A 49 -4.51 1.50 0.86
N GLU A 50 -3.41 0.87 0.43
CA GLU A 50 -3.39 -0.09 -0.67
C GLU A 50 -4.20 -1.35 -0.35
N GLU A 51 -4.15 -1.85 0.90
CA GLU A 51 -5.02 -2.94 1.35
C GLU A 51 -6.49 -2.52 1.26
N ARG A 52 -6.81 -1.33 1.79
CA ARG A 52 -8.18 -0.83 1.76
C ARG A 52 -8.70 -0.67 0.33
N ALA A 53 -7.85 -0.17 -0.58
CA ALA A 53 -8.18 -0.04 -1.98
C ALA A 53 -8.38 -1.41 -2.64
N LEU A 54 -7.50 -2.37 -2.40
CA LEU A 54 -7.65 -3.73 -2.92
C LEU A 54 -8.97 -4.36 -2.48
N GLN A 55 -9.32 -4.25 -1.19
CA GLN A 55 -10.59 -4.74 -0.64
C GLN A 55 -11.78 -4.11 -1.37
N ALA A 56 -11.82 -2.77 -1.44
CA ALA A 56 -12.91 -2.05 -2.08
C ALA A 56 -13.08 -2.41 -3.57
N LEU A 57 -11.97 -2.54 -4.31
CA LEU A 57 -12.00 -2.88 -5.73
C LEU A 57 -12.36 -4.35 -6.01
N SER A 58 -12.12 -5.24 -5.05
CA SER A 58 -12.41 -6.68 -5.18
C SER A 58 -13.82 -7.06 -4.74
N GLU A 59 -14.55 -6.15 -4.08
CA GLU A 59 -15.91 -6.38 -3.60
C GLU A 59 -16.97 -5.95 -4.62
N SER A 60 -18.12 -6.64 -4.63
CA SER A 60 -19.23 -6.24 -5.49
C SER A 60 -19.85 -4.91 -5.03
N TYR A 61 -20.10 -4.03 -5.99
CA TYR A 61 -20.73 -2.75 -5.71
C TYR A 61 -22.18 -2.93 -5.20
N SER A 62 -22.49 -2.25 -4.10
CA SER A 62 -23.76 -2.34 -3.38
C SER A 62 -23.94 -1.17 -2.42
N LEU A 63 -25.12 -1.06 -1.78
CA LEU A 63 -25.33 -0.02 -0.77
C LEU A 63 -24.38 -0.19 0.44
N SER A 64 -24.16 -1.42 0.90
CA SER A 64 -23.22 -1.71 2.00
C SER A 64 -21.78 -1.37 1.64
N TRP A 65 -21.41 -1.49 0.36
CA TRP A 65 -20.11 -1.05 -0.14
C TRP A 65 -19.96 0.47 0.04
N ILE A 66 -20.95 1.25 -0.41
CA ILE A 66 -20.97 2.72 -0.22
C ILE A 66 -20.86 3.06 1.27
N GLU A 67 -21.60 2.36 2.12
CA GLU A 67 -21.57 2.62 3.56
C GLU A 67 -20.22 2.32 4.22
N SER A 68 -19.49 1.33 3.69
CA SER A 68 -18.21 0.86 4.21
C SER A 68 -17.03 1.73 3.80
N TYR A 69 -17.06 2.29 2.59
CA TYR A 69 -15.91 3.01 2.03
C TYR A 69 -16.12 4.52 1.93
N VAL A 70 -17.35 5.00 1.74
CA VAL A 70 -17.63 6.41 1.45
C VAL A 70 -18.14 7.13 2.72
N PRO A 71 -17.56 8.28 3.08
CA PRO A 71 -17.97 9.01 4.28
C PRO A 71 -19.42 9.49 4.13
N SER A 72 -20.18 9.43 5.23
CA SER A 72 -21.64 9.70 5.25
C SER A 72 -22.02 11.04 4.62
N SER A 73 -21.18 12.07 4.81
CA SER A 73 -21.36 13.42 4.26
C SER A 73 -21.27 13.48 2.73
N MET A 74 -20.66 12.50 2.07
CA MET A 74 -20.43 12.52 0.61
C MET A 74 -21.24 11.49 -0.16
N ARG A 75 -21.88 10.52 0.51
CA ARG A 75 -22.52 9.36 -0.15
C ARG A 75 -23.44 9.73 -1.31
N THR A 76 -24.33 10.71 -1.13
CA THR A 76 -25.27 11.12 -2.19
C THR A 76 -24.54 11.66 -3.43
N GLY A 77 -23.57 12.55 -3.25
CA GLY A 77 -22.81 13.12 -4.36
C GLY A 77 -21.89 12.08 -5.02
N PHE A 78 -21.32 11.19 -4.21
CA PHE A 78 -20.48 10.09 -4.69
C PHE A 78 -21.27 9.11 -5.56
N VAL A 79 -22.43 8.64 -5.08
CA VAL A 79 -23.33 7.77 -5.86
C VAL A 79 -23.75 8.49 -7.15
N TYR A 80 -24.21 9.73 -7.07
CA TYR A 80 -24.60 10.48 -8.27
C TYR A 80 -23.49 10.53 -9.34
N THR A 81 -22.22 10.60 -8.91
CA THR A 81 -21.07 10.72 -9.82
C THR A 81 -20.57 9.37 -10.34
N TYR A 82 -20.51 8.35 -9.48
CA TYR A 82 -19.78 7.11 -9.75
C TYR A 82 -20.65 5.84 -9.81
N ASP A 83 -21.95 5.91 -9.53
CA ASP A 83 -22.82 4.73 -9.44
C ASP A 83 -22.74 3.85 -10.70
N ARG A 84 -22.87 4.48 -11.88
CA ARG A 84 -22.84 3.76 -13.15
C ARG A 84 -21.50 3.06 -13.39
N ILE A 85 -20.38 3.73 -13.11
CA ILE A 85 -19.05 3.16 -13.39
C ILE A 85 -18.69 2.07 -12.40
N LEU A 86 -19.05 2.22 -11.12
CA LEU A 86 -18.80 1.21 -10.10
C LEU A 86 -19.67 -0.03 -10.32
N ALA A 87 -20.96 0.16 -10.65
CA ALA A 87 -21.88 -0.93 -10.94
C ALA A 87 -21.47 -1.76 -12.18
N SER A 88 -20.79 -1.16 -13.15
CA SER A 88 -20.36 -1.87 -14.36
C SER A 88 -19.00 -2.56 -14.22
N HIS A 89 -18.13 -2.11 -13.30
CA HIS A 89 -16.75 -2.59 -13.22
C HIS A 89 -16.44 -3.41 -11.97
N LEU A 90 -17.13 -3.17 -10.85
CA LEU A 90 -16.86 -3.93 -9.63
C LEU A 90 -17.68 -5.22 -9.58
N PRO A 91 -17.11 -6.34 -9.11
CA PRO A 91 -15.74 -6.49 -8.62
C PRO A 91 -14.72 -6.63 -9.75
N LEU A 92 -13.56 -5.99 -9.62
CA LEU A 92 -12.45 -6.16 -10.55
C LEU A 92 -11.69 -7.46 -10.25
N GLN A 93 -11.18 -8.10 -11.29
CA GLN A 93 -10.44 -9.37 -11.21
C GLN A 93 -9.00 -9.19 -11.69
N GLN A 94 -8.09 -10.01 -11.15
CA GLN A 94 -6.65 -9.92 -11.46
C GLN A 94 -6.08 -8.51 -11.20
N LEU A 95 -6.50 -7.94 -10.07
CA LEU A 95 -6.09 -6.62 -9.60
C LEU A 95 -4.62 -6.59 -9.19
N GLN A 96 -3.94 -5.51 -9.55
CA GLN A 96 -2.63 -5.13 -9.04
C GLN A 96 -2.71 -3.71 -8.52
N ILE A 97 -2.14 -3.48 -7.34
CA ILE A 97 -2.09 -2.17 -6.69
C ILE A 97 -0.66 -1.64 -6.72
N ALA A 98 -0.51 -0.39 -7.12
CA ALA A 98 0.75 0.32 -7.06
C ALA A 98 0.90 1.13 -5.76
N GLN A 99 2.13 1.54 -5.48
CA GLN A 99 2.47 2.37 -4.33
C GLN A 99 1.59 3.62 -4.27
N ALA A 100 0.94 3.86 -3.12
CA ALA A 100 0.15 5.06 -2.94
C ALA A 100 1.00 6.34 -3.07
N ILE A 101 0.45 7.35 -3.75
CA ILE A 101 1.03 8.68 -3.90
C ILE A 101 0.35 9.59 -2.88
N GLN A 102 1.11 10.00 -1.85
CA GLN A 102 0.59 10.90 -0.82
C GLN A 102 0.71 12.37 -1.25
N ARG A 103 -0.39 13.10 -1.19
CA ARG A 103 -0.47 14.56 -1.44
C ARG A 103 -1.19 15.24 -0.29
N GLY A 104 -0.42 15.72 0.69
CA GLY A 104 -0.97 16.26 1.93
C GLY A 104 -1.70 15.17 2.74
N HIS A 105 -3.02 15.33 2.91
CA HIS A 105 -3.88 14.36 3.61
C HIS A 105 -4.55 13.34 2.68
N LEU A 106 -4.31 13.46 1.38
CA LEU A 106 -4.87 12.58 0.36
C LEU A 106 -3.86 11.50 -0.03
N TYR A 107 -4.38 10.30 -0.28
CA TYR A 107 -3.65 9.15 -0.78
C TYR A 107 -4.29 8.72 -2.09
N GLU A 108 -3.58 8.92 -3.18
CA GLU A 108 -3.96 8.42 -4.50
C GLU A 108 -3.39 7.00 -4.63
N VAL A 109 -4.24 6.01 -4.86
CA VAL A 109 -3.85 4.60 -5.02
C VAL A 109 -4.13 4.17 -6.46
N PRO A 110 -3.09 4.10 -7.31
CA PRO A 110 -3.21 3.61 -8.67
C PRO A 110 -3.40 2.09 -8.68
N PHE A 111 -4.21 1.59 -9.61
CA PHE A 111 -4.50 0.17 -9.77
C PHE A 111 -4.66 -0.20 -11.25
N CYS A 112 -4.38 -1.46 -11.59
CA CYS A 112 -4.74 -2.05 -12.87
C CYS A 112 -5.39 -3.41 -12.67
N TYR A 113 -6.14 -3.85 -13.67
CA TYR A 113 -6.79 -5.16 -13.74
C TYR A 113 -6.58 -5.74 -15.13
N HIS A 114 -6.68 -7.06 -15.26
CA HIS A 114 -6.36 -7.77 -16.51
C HIS A 114 -7.55 -8.53 -17.11
N GLU A 115 -8.66 -8.65 -16.40
CA GLU A 115 -9.90 -9.28 -16.87
C GLU A 115 -11.10 -8.35 -16.76
N PRO A 116 -12.00 -8.32 -17.76
CA PRO A 116 -11.97 -9.07 -19.03
C PRO A 116 -10.95 -8.53 -20.06
N THR A 117 -10.50 -7.28 -19.88
CA THR A 117 -9.43 -6.65 -20.64
C THR A 117 -8.55 -5.86 -19.68
N TYR A 118 -7.34 -5.51 -20.12
CA TYR A 118 -6.52 -4.60 -19.35
C TYR A 118 -7.22 -3.25 -19.19
N GLY A 119 -7.27 -2.74 -17.97
CA GLY A 119 -7.69 -1.39 -17.65
C GLY A 119 -6.97 -0.91 -16.40
N TYR A 120 -6.94 0.40 -16.19
CA TYR A 120 -6.25 0.99 -15.06
C TYR A 120 -7.00 2.20 -14.53
N GLY A 121 -6.57 2.70 -13.38
CA GLY A 121 -7.24 3.82 -12.76
C GLY A 121 -6.59 4.21 -11.46
N SER A 122 -7.29 5.07 -10.73
CA SER A 122 -6.87 5.48 -9.39
C SER A 122 -8.07 5.68 -8.48
N THR A 123 -7.83 5.46 -7.19
CA THR A 123 -8.76 5.78 -6.12
C THR A 123 -8.12 6.80 -5.19
N THR A 124 -8.86 7.84 -4.81
CA THR A 124 -8.36 8.83 -3.85
C THR A 124 -8.98 8.59 -2.48
N TRP A 125 -8.13 8.45 -1.48
CA TRP A 125 -8.49 8.16 -0.11
C TRP A 125 -8.03 9.27 0.82
N MET A 126 -8.70 9.39 1.96
CA MET A 126 -8.19 10.14 3.10
C MET A 126 -8.37 9.34 4.38
N LYS A 127 -7.57 9.66 5.39
CA LYS A 127 -7.76 9.12 6.73
C LYS A 127 -8.77 9.99 7.48
N ASN A 128 -9.86 9.41 7.98
CA ASN A 128 -10.84 10.13 8.79
C ASN A 128 -10.35 10.33 10.24
N GLU A 129 -11.17 10.97 11.08
CA GLU A 129 -10.84 11.24 12.49
C GLU A 129 -10.60 9.96 13.32
N ASP A 130 -11.27 8.86 12.97
CA ASP A 130 -11.11 7.54 13.61
C ASP A 130 -9.87 6.77 13.11
N GLY A 131 -9.13 7.33 12.16
CA GLY A 131 -7.98 6.68 11.56
C GLY A 131 -8.31 5.68 10.45
N ALA A 132 -9.56 5.58 10.00
CA ALA A 132 -9.97 4.72 8.89
C ALA A 132 -9.77 5.42 7.53
N PHE A 133 -9.39 4.66 6.51
CA PHE A 133 -9.32 5.18 5.14
C PHE A 133 -10.72 5.18 4.50
N VAL A 134 -11.13 6.36 4.04
CA VAL A 134 -12.41 6.60 3.36
C VAL A 134 -12.17 7.10 1.93
N LEU A 135 -12.99 6.62 1.00
CA LEU A 135 -12.90 6.87 -0.42
C LEU A 135 -13.58 8.19 -0.79
N LEU A 136 -12.87 9.01 -1.57
CA LEU A 136 -13.33 10.32 -2.02
C LEU A 136 -13.60 10.38 -3.52
N SER A 137 -12.80 9.67 -4.32
CA SER A 137 -12.96 9.64 -5.78
C SER A 137 -12.53 8.31 -6.37
N PHE A 138 -13.11 8.00 -7.52
CA PHE A 138 -12.79 6.85 -8.35
C PHE A 138 -12.56 7.32 -9.79
N THR A 139 -11.50 6.84 -10.42
CA THR A 139 -11.20 7.11 -11.83
C THR A 139 -10.77 5.82 -12.47
N LEU A 140 -11.24 5.59 -13.69
CA LEU A 140 -10.91 4.43 -14.50
C LEU A 140 -10.66 4.92 -15.93
N ASP A 141 -9.54 4.48 -16.48
CA ASP A 141 -9.04 4.78 -17.80
C ASP A 141 -8.96 3.46 -18.60
N GLU A 142 -9.44 3.50 -19.84
CA GLU A 142 -9.41 2.39 -20.81
C GLU A 142 -8.32 2.59 -21.86
#